data_AF-A0A0M1JLM2-F1
#
_entry.id   AF-A0A0M1JLM2-F1
#
_cell.length_a   1.000
_cell.length_b   1.000
_cell.length_c   1.000
_cell.angle_alpha   90.00
_cell.angle_beta   90.00
_cell.angle_gamma   90.00
#
_symmetry.space_group_name_H-M   'P 1'
#
loop_
_entity.id
_entity.type
_entity.pdbx_description
1 polymer ?
#
loop_
_entity_poly.entity_id
_entity_poly.type
_entity_poly.pdbx_seq_one_letter_code
_entity_poly.pdbx_strand_id
1 'polypeptide(L)' 'MTLEQVLQLAKQLSLSDKVRLIEQLAPEIQRELPHNHSQPRRSLWGICADLGTAPSAEEIDDAGRDIWANFQ' A
#
# COMPACT_ATOMS: atom_id res chain seq x y z
N MET A 1 -30.81 -7.24 -6.15
CA MET A 1 -30.49 -6.97 -4.73
C MET A 1 -29.19 -6.20 -4.68
N THR A 2 -29.13 -5.07 -3.97
CA THR A 2 -27.93 -4.23 -3.85
C THR A 2 -27.19 -4.50 -2.54
N LEU A 3 -25.91 -4.14 -2.44
CA LEU A 3 -25.15 -4.22 -1.19
C LEU A 3 -25.83 -3.44 -0.05
N GLU A 4 -26.33 -2.24 -0.35
CA GLU A 4 -27.12 -1.44 0.60
C GLU A 4 -28.29 -2.25 1.18
N GLN A 5 -29.05 -2.93 0.32
CA GLN A 5 -30.22 -3.71 0.73
C GLN A 5 -29.81 -4.89 1.62
N VAL A 6 -28.72 -5.58 1.29
CA VAL A 6 -28.17 -6.69 2.09
C VAL A 6 -27.69 -6.19 3.45
N LEU A 7 -26.99 -5.05 3.50
CA LEU A 7 -26.52 -4.46 4.75
C LEU A 7 -27.68 -4.04 5.66
N GLN A 8 -28.77 -3.49 5.11
CA GLN A 8 -29.96 -3.17 5.90
C GLN A 8 -30.60 -4.43 6.51
N LEU A 9 -30.66 -5.53 5.76
CA LEU A 9 -31.17 -6.81 6.27
C LEU A 9 -30.24 -7.41 7.34
N ALA A 10 -28.92 -7.41 7.10
CA ALA A 10 -27.94 -7.91 8.05
C ALA A 10 -27.96 -7.12 9.39
N LYS A 11 -28.29 -5.81 9.35
CA LYS A 11 -28.44 -4.99 10.55
C LYS A 11 -29.61 -5.43 11.45
N GLN A 12 -30.66 -6.02 10.88
CA GLN A 12 -31.84 -6.50 11.61
C GLN A 12 -31.60 -7.82 12.35
N LEU A 13 -30.51 -8.53 12.04
CA LEU A 13 -30.14 -9.78 12.70
C LEU A 13 -29.76 -9.57 14.17
N SER A 14 -29.96 -10.63 14.96
CA SER A 14 -29.42 -10.73 16.32
C SER A 14 -27.89 -10.67 16.28
N LEU A 15 -27.25 -10.32 17.41
CA LEU A 15 -25.79 -10.31 17.47
C LEU A 15 -25.18 -11.67 17.13
N SER A 16 -25.77 -12.75 17.64
CA SER A 16 -25.34 -14.12 17.36
C SER A 16 -25.44 -14.48 15.89
N ASP A 17 -26.51 -14.05 15.21
CA ASP A 17 -26.69 -14.34 13.78
C ASP A 17 -25.77 -13.48 12.90
N LYS A 18 -25.44 -12.26 13.33
CA LYS A 18 -24.40 -11.44 12.66
C LYS A 18 -23.03 -12.13 12.71
N VAL A 19 -22.69 -12.72 13.85
CA VAL A 19 -21.44 -13.48 13.99
C VAL A 19 -21.44 -14.70 13.06
N ARG A 20 -22.54 -15.48 13.06
CA ARG A 20 -22.69 -16.64 12.17
C ARG A 20 -22.60 -16.27 10.69
N LEU A 21 -23.20 -15.15 10.29
CA LEU A 21 -23.12 -14.64 8.93
C LEU A 21 -21.67 -14.34 8.52
N ILE A 22 -20.89 -13.72 9.40
CA ILE A 22 -19.46 -13.45 9.16
C ILE A 22 -18.67 -14.76 9.08
N GLU A 23 -18.91 -15.70 9.99
CA GLU A 23 -18.24 -17.01 10.00
C GLU A 23 -18.46 -17.81 8.71
N GLN A 24 -19.64 -17.69 8.10
CA GLN A 24 -19.96 -18.35 6.83
C GLN A 24 -19.34 -17.63 5.62
N LEU A 25 -19.41 -16.29 5.58
CA LEU A 25 -18.92 -15.51 4.43
C LEU A 25 -17.39 -15.37 4.39
N ALA A 26 -16.72 -15.29 5.54
CA ALA A 26 -15.28 -15.04 5.57
C ALA A 26 -14.44 -16.10 4.83
N PRO A 27 -14.70 -17.42 4.97
CA PRO A 27 -14.00 -18.45 4.21
C PRO A 27 -14.24 -18.37 2.70
N GLU A 28 -15.45 -17.98 2.27
CA GLU A 28 -15.78 -17.81 0.84
C GLU A 28 -14.99 -16.65 0.25
N ILE A 29 -15.00 -15.50 0.94
CA ILE A 29 -14.20 -14.33 0.56
C ILE A 29 -12.71 -14.69 0.50
N GLN A 30 -12.19 -15.48 1.44
CA GLN A 30 -10.79 -15.89 1.45
C GLN A 30 -10.41 -16.79 0.25
N ARG A 31 -11.34 -17.62 -0.23
CA ARG A 31 -11.12 -18.48 -1.42
C ARG A 31 -11.17 -17.67 -2.72
N GLU A 32 -12.04 -16.66 -2.78
CA GLU A 32 -12.23 -15.80 -3.95
C GLU A 32 -11.19 -14.68 -4.04
N LEU A 33 -10.62 -14.26 -2.90
CA LEU A 33 -9.48 -13.36 -2.87
C LEU A 33 -8.35 -14.00 -3.67
N PRO A 34 -7.86 -13.36 -4.76
CA PRO A 34 -6.66 -13.83 -5.42
C PRO A 34 -5.60 -13.93 -4.34
N HIS A 35 -4.93 -15.08 -4.26
CA HIS A 35 -3.79 -15.23 -3.36
C HIS A 35 -2.89 -14.06 -3.70
N ASN A 36 -2.81 -13.09 -2.80
CA ASN A 36 -1.91 -11.98 -2.93
C ASN A 36 -0.54 -12.59 -2.69
N HIS A 37 -0.05 -13.30 -3.72
CA HIS A 37 1.36 -13.52 -3.94
C HIS A 37 1.89 -12.10 -4.05
N SER A 38 2.16 -11.50 -2.89
CA SER A 38 3.01 -10.34 -2.76
C SER A 38 4.16 -10.67 -3.68
N GLN A 39 4.20 -10.01 -4.85
CA GLN A 39 5.31 -10.19 -5.75
C GLN A 39 6.56 -10.00 -4.90
N PRO A 40 7.57 -10.87 -5.03
CA PRO A 40 8.76 -10.77 -4.20
C PRO A 40 9.22 -9.32 -4.22
N ARG A 41 9.28 -8.70 -3.03
CA ARG A 41 9.60 -7.27 -2.93
C ARG A 41 10.94 -7.07 -3.62
N ARG A 42 10.95 -6.23 -4.65
CA ARG A 42 12.19 -5.93 -5.38
C ARG A 42 13.17 -5.29 -4.39
N SER A 43 14.38 -5.81 -4.33
CA SER A 43 15.44 -5.20 -3.53
C SER A 43 15.68 -3.77 -4.03
N LEU A 44 15.76 -2.81 -3.11
CA LEU A 44 16.16 -1.43 -3.40
C LEU A 44 17.69 -1.28 -3.49
N TRP A 45 18.43 -2.32 -3.12
CA TRP A 45 19.88 -2.30 -3.24
C TRP A 45 20.30 -2.15 -4.71
N GLY A 46 21.13 -1.15 -4.98
CA GLY A 46 21.59 -0.85 -6.34
C GLY A 46 20.59 -0.09 -7.21
N ILE A 47 19.51 0.48 -6.65
CA ILE A 47 18.53 1.26 -7.43
C ILE A 47 19.13 2.49 -8.12
N CYS A 48 20.25 3.01 -7.60
CA CYS A 48 20.99 4.14 -8.18
C CYS A 48 22.32 3.72 -8.84
N ALA A 49 22.55 2.42 -9.09
CA ALA A 49 23.84 1.95 -9.60
C ALA A 49 24.16 2.50 -11.00
N ASP A 50 23.13 2.86 -11.76
CA ASP A 50 23.21 3.50 -13.07
C ASP A 50 23.53 5.00 -13.01
N LEU A 51 23.34 5.65 -11.85
CA LEU A 51 23.68 7.07 -11.65
C LEU A 51 25.19 7.31 -11.46
N GLY A 52 25.99 6.25 -11.42
CA GLY A 52 27.44 6.33 -11.24
C GLY A 52 27.88 6.60 -9.80
N THR A 53 29.06 7.18 -9.63
CA THR A 53 29.60 7.50 -8.30
C THR A 53 28.79 8.63 -7.68
N ALA A 54 28.33 8.43 -6.44
CA ALA A 54 27.67 9.48 -5.70
C ALA A 54 28.60 10.68 -5.50
N PRO A 55 28.11 11.92 -5.63
CA PRO A 55 28.91 13.11 -5.38
C PRO A 55 29.39 13.13 -3.92
N SER A 56 30.56 13.75 -3.72
CA SER A 56 31.11 14.02 -2.41
C SER A 56 30.27 15.06 -1.66
N ALA A 57 30.43 15.10 -0.33
CA ALA A 57 29.75 16.10 0.50
C ALA A 57 30.11 17.54 0.09
N GLU A 58 31.37 17.77 -0.27
CA GLU A 58 31.85 19.08 -0.74
C GLU A 58 31.16 19.51 -2.04
N GLU A 59 31.06 18.60 -3.02
CA GLU A 59 30.35 18.86 -4.29
C GLU A 59 28.85 19.14 -4.07
N ILE A 60 28.22 18.47 -3.10
CA ILE A 60 26.82 18.73 -2.72
C ILE A 60 26.67 20.12 -2.09
N ASP A 61 27.57 20.49 -1.18
CA ASP A 61 27.54 21.76 -0.48
C ASP A 61 27.81 22.95 -1.43
N ASP A 62 28.74 22.79 -2.37
CA ASP A 62 29.03 23.77 -3.42
C ASP A 62 27.81 23.97 -4.34
N ALA A 63 27.25 22.88 -4.86
CA ALA A 63 26.06 22.94 -5.71
C ALA A 63 24.88 23.62 -4.99
N GLY A 64 24.71 23.35 -3.69
CA GLY A 64 23.73 24.02 -2.86
C GLY A 64 23.94 25.53 -2.81
N ARG A 65 25.16 25.99 -2.51
CA ARG A 65 25.50 27.43 -2.48
C ARG A 65 25.21 28.11 -3.81
N ASP A 66 25.63 27.50 -4.91
CA ASP A 66 25.43 28.05 -6.26
C ASP A 66 23.95 28.18 -6.62
N ILE A 67 23.15 27.16 -6.29
CA ILE A 67 21.70 27.19 -6.53
C ILE A 67 21.05 28.33 -5.74
N TRP A 68 21.35 28.46 -4.44
CA TRP A 68 20.78 29.52 -3.59
C TRP A 68 21.24 30.93 -3.97
N ALA A 69 22.47 31.08 -4.47
CA ALA A 69 22.98 32.36 -4.96
C ALA A 69 22.22 32.85 -6.21
N ASN A 70 21.72 31.94 -7.03
CA ASN A 70 21.00 32.24 -8.28
C ASN A 70 19.47 32.37 -8.11
N PHE A 71 18.94 32.20 -6.90
CA PHE A 71 17.52 32.32 -6.58
C PHE A 71 17.07 33.76 -6.23
N GLN A 72 17.84 34.79 -6.63
CA GLN A 72 17.49 36.21 -6.41
C GLN A 72 16.50 36.76 -7.44
#